data_AF-A0A942PA33-F1
#
_entry.id   AF-A0A942PA33-F1
#
_cell.length_a   1.000
_cell.length_b   1.000
_cell.length_c   1.000
_cell.angle_alpha   90.00
_cell.angle_beta   90.00
_cell.angle_gamma   90.00
#
_symmetry.space_group_name_H-M   'P 1'
#
loop_
_entity.id
_entity.type
_entity.pdbx_description
1 polymer ?
#
loop_
_entity_poly.entity_id
_entity_poly.type
_entity_poly.pdbx_seq_one_letter_code
_entity_poly.pdbx_strand_id
1 'polypeptide(L)'
;METKLTLRLNDHVIERAKLYARSHNISLSKLIESYLDSVTRQNETEKKTSFTPLVESLIGVIDLPADFDYKKEYHDYLEKKYK
;
A
#
# COMPACT_ATOMS: atom_id res chain seq x y z
N MET A 1 -8.94 21.88 -6.95
CA MET A 1 -10.07 22.23 -7.84
C MET A 1 -10.63 20.93 -8.38
N GLU A 2 -11.94 20.72 -8.32
CA GLU A 2 -12.57 19.50 -8.85
C GLU A 2 -12.92 19.69 -10.33
N THR A 3 -12.58 18.71 -11.17
CA THR A 3 -12.88 18.73 -12.60
C THR A 3 -13.51 17.40 -13.02
N LYS A 4 -14.37 17.45 -14.04
CA LYS A 4 -15.07 16.26 -14.53
C LYS A 4 -14.20 15.53 -15.55
N LEU A 5 -13.86 14.28 -15.26
CA LEU A 5 -13.22 13.36 -16.20
C LEU A 5 -14.26 12.38 -16.77
N THR A 6 -14.35 12.29 -18.11
CA THR A 6 -15.23 11.33 -18.79
C THR A 6 -14.39 10.30 -19.53
N LEU A 7 -14.53 9.02 -19.18
CA LEU A 7 -13.77 7.91 -19.76
C LEU A 7 -14.70 6.94 -20.49
N ARG A 8 -14.24 6.39 -21.61
CA ARG A 8 -14.89 5.26 -22.28
C ARG A 8 -14.26 3.96 -21.78
N LEU A 9 -15.09 3.09 -21.20
CA LEU A 9 -14.68 1.82 -20.60
C LEU A 9 -15.65 0.74 -21.06
N ASN A 10 -15.23 -0.52 -20.94
CA ASN A 10 -16.13 -1.64 -21.17
C ASN A 10 -17.19 -1.71 -20.05
N ASP A 11 -18.46 -1.89 -20.41
CA ASP A 11 -19.58 -1.93 -19.47
C ASP A 11 -19.40 -2.96 -18.34
N HIS A 12 -18.84 -4.14 -18.65
CA HIS A 12 -18.56 -5.16 -17.64
C HIS A 12 -17.52 -4.70 -16.61
N VAL A 13 -16.58 -3.85 -17.00
CA VAL A 13 -15.60 -3.27 -16.07
C VAL A 13 -16.30 -2.27 -15.14
N ILE A 14 -17.19 -1.44 -15.68
CA ILE A 14 -17.95 -0.46 -14.91
C ILE A 14 -18.80 -1.16 -13.84
N GLU A 15 -19.48 -2.24 -14.20
CA GLU A 15 -20.34 -2.97 -13.26
C GLU A 15 -19.55 -3.64 -12.13
N ARG A 16 -18.43 -4.31 -12.44
CA ARG A 16 -17.55 -4.87 -11.40
C ARG A 16 -17.00 -3.79 -10.47
N ALA A 17 -16.62 -2.63 -11.02
CA ALA A 17 -16.09 -1.53 -10.24
C ALA A 17 -17.15 -0.91 -9.32
N LYS A 18 -18.40 -0.76 -9.76
CA LYS A 18 -19.51 -0.29 -8.92
C LYS A 18 -19.80 -1.26 -7.77
N LEU A 19 -19.81 -2.56 -8.04
CA LEU A 19 -20.02 -3.58 -7.02
C LEU A 19 -18.94 -3.52 -5.94
N TYR A 20 -17.68 -3.44 -6.35
CA TYR A 20 -16.55 -3.28 -5.44
C TYR A 20 -16.66 -1.99 -4.62
N ALA A 21 -16.93 -0.85 -5.25
CA ALA A 21 -17.03 0.42 -4.54
C ALA A 21 -18.14 0.37 -3.46
N ARG A 22 -19.30 -0.23 -3.79
CA ARG A 22 -20.41 -0.44 -2.83
C ARG A 22 -20.02 -1.37 -1.69
N SER A 23 -19.37 -2.51 -1.96
CA SER A 23 -18.97 -3.44 -0.90
C SER A 23 -17.96 -2.83 0.06
N HIS A 24 -17.18 -1.86 -0.41
CA HIS A 24 -16.21 -1.10 0.39
C HIS A 24 -16.75 0.24 0.93
N ASN A 25 -18.06 0.53 0.79
CA ASN A 25 -18.70 1.77 1.24
C ASN A 25 -18.03 3.06 0.72
N ILE A 26 -17.55 3.04 -0.53
CA ILE A 26 -16.94 4.19 -1.20
C ILE A 26 -17.62 4.47 -2.55
N SER A 27 -17.49 5.70 -3.06
CA SER A 27 -17.96 6.04 -4.39
C SER A 27 -16.98 5.56 -5.46
N LEU A 28 -17.51 5.28 -6.66
CA LEU A 28 -16.65 4.91 -7.81
C LEU A 28 -15.67 6.04 -8.16
N SER A 29 -16.10 7.31 -8.07
CA SER A 29 -15.23 8.46 -8.28
C SER A 29 -14.07 8.48 -7.28
N LYS A 30 -14.34 8.27 -5.98
CA LYS A 30 -13.30 8.22 -4.95
C LYS A 30 -12.32 7.08 -5.15
N LEU A 31 -12.82 5.92 -5.61
CA LEU A 31 -11.98 4.78 -5.95
C LEU A 31 -11.01 5.10 -7.09
N ILE A 32 -11.53 5.69 -8.18
CA ILE A 32 -10.71 6.03 -9.35
C ILE A 32 -9.74 7.16 -9.03
N GLU A 33 -10.18 8.19 -8.31
CA GLU A 33 -9.34 9.29 -7.86
C GLU A 33 -8.17 8.77 -7.01
N SER A 34 -8.45 7.93 -6.01
CA SER A 34 -7.41 7.33 -5.16
C SER A 34 -6.44 6.46 -5.95
N TYR A 35 -6.91 5.73 -6.95
CA TYR A 35 -6.04 4.90 -7.79
C TYR A 35 -5.13 5.76 -8.67
N LEU A 36 -5.71 6.75 -9.38
CA LEU A 36 -4.97 7.68 -10.22
C LEU A 36 -3.92 8.42 -9.40
N ASP A 37 -4.31 8.95 -8.25
CA ASP A 37 -3.43 9.61 -7.29
C ASP A 37 -2.28 8.70 -6.84
N SER A 38 -2.57 7.43 -6.51
CA SER A 38 -1.55 6.45 -6.12
C SER A 38 -0.53 6.15 -7.21
N VAL A 39 -0.93 6.11 -8.49
CA VAL A 39 -0.03 5.78 -9.61
C VAL A 39 0.68 7.00 -10.17
N THR A 40 0.14 8.21 -10.02
CA THR A 40 0.77 9.44 -10.51
C THR A 40 1.68 10.09 -9.48
N ARG A 41 1.42 9.92 -8.17
CA ARG A 41 2.23 10.54 -7.10
C ARG A 41 3.69 10.16 -7.13
N GLN A 42 4.02 8.92 -7.51
CA GLN A 42 5.42 8.48 -7.56
C GLN A 42 6.27 9.23 -8.58
N ASN A 43 5.66 9.74 -9.67
CA ASN A 43 6.38 10.46 -10.72
C ASN A 43 6.77 11.91 -10.32
N GLU A 44 6.20 12.47 -9.25
CA GLU A 44 6.61 13.77 -8.71
C GLU A 44 7.71 13.65 -7.63
N THR A 45 7.87 12.46 -7.04
CA THR A 45 8.81 12.17 -5.94
C THR A 45 10.01 11.31 -6.37
N GLU A 46 10.54 11.49 -7.57
CA GLU A 46 11.91 11.03 -7.90
C GLU A 46 12.99 11.66 -6.99
N LYS A 47 12.62 12.50 -6.01
CA LYS A 47 13.44 12.88 -4.86
C LYS A 47 12.79 12.55 -3.52
N LYS A 48 12.60 11.27 -3.23
CA LYS A 48 12.83 10.62 -1.92
C LYS A 48 12.15 9.26 -1.96
N THR A 49 12.91 8.23 -1.65
CA THR A 49 12.45 6.90 -1.26
C THR A 49 11.39 7.02 -0.16
N SER A 50 10.12 7.23 -0.52
CA SER A 50 9.01 7.15 0.42
C SER A 50 8.57 5.69 0.48
N PHE A 51 8.74 5.10 1.64
CA PHE A 51 8.12 3.82 1.97
C PHE A 51 6.59 3.96 1.85
N THR A 52 5.88 2.87 1.52
CA THR A 52 4.41 2.93 1.51
C THR A 52 3.89 3.24 2.93
N PRO A 53 2.69 3.82 3.11
CA PRO A 53 2.16 4.15 4.44
C PRO A 53 2.15 2.98 5.42
N LEU A 54 1.96 1.77 4.89
CA LEU A 54 2.05 0.53 5.66
C LEU A 54 3.48 0.22 6.10
N VAL A 55 4.47 0.42 5.24
CA VAL A 55 5.88 0.19 5.61
C VAL A 55 6.35 1.27 6.59
N GLU A 56 5.91 2.52 6.41
CA GLU A 56 6.19 3.61 7.36
C GLU A 56 5.63 3.31 8.75
N SER A 57 4.41 2.76 8.86
CA SER A 57 3.84 2.39 10.15
C SER A 57 4.50 1.18 10.82
N LEU A 58 5.27 0.38 10.07
CA LEU A 58 6.02 -0.78 10.57
C LEU A 58 7.45 -0.42 10.97
N ILE A 59 8.00 0.68 10.44
CA ILE A 59 9.36 1.14 10.79
C ILE A 59 9.34 1.73 12.20
N GLY A 60 10.32 1.35 13.03
CA GLY A 60 10.49 1.89 14.39
C GLY A 60 9.55 1.31 15.45
N VAL A 61 8.70 0.35 15.09
CA VAL A 61 7.84 -0.37 16.06
C VAL A 61 8.67 -1.28 16.98
N ILE A 62 9.84 -1.72 16.50
CA ILE A 62 10.74 -2.62 17.24
C ILE A 62 11.92 -1.80 17.72
N ASP A 63 12.10 -1.75 19.04
CA ASP A 63 13.27 -1.18 19.69
C ASP A 63 14.30 -2.30 19.89
N LEU A 64 15.48 -2.16 19.27
CA LEU A 64 16.53 -3.18 19.30
C LEU A 64 17.76 -2.64 20.01
N PRO A 65 18.47 -3.46 20.81
CA PRO A 65 19.78 -3.11 21.35
C PRO A 65 20.75 -2.70 20.24
N ALA A 66 21.67 -1.79 20.54
CA ALA A 66 22.67 -1.31 19.58
C ALA A 66 23.59 -2.43 19.05
N ASP A 67 23.74 -3.50 19.82
CA ASP A 67 24.55 -4.69 19.54
C ASP A 67 23.69 -5.89 19.06
N PHE A 68 22.44 -5.66 18.67
CA PHE A 68 21.55 -6.72 18.23
C PHE A 68 22.03 -7.41 16.95
N ASP A 69 22.43 -8.68 17.08
CA ASP A 69 22.80 -9.54 15.94
C ASP A 69 21.60 -10.33 15.45
N TYR A 70 20.90 -9.78 14.45
CA TYR A 70 19.74 -10.42 13.84
C TYR A 70 20.03 -11.81 13.27
N LYS A 71 21.27 -12.09 12.83
CA LYS A 71 21.62 -13.38 12.22
C LYS A 71 21.66 -14.46 13.29
N LYS A 72 22.26 -14.15 14.43
CA LYS A 72 22.35 -15.06 15.58
C LYS A 72 20.96 -15.39 16.12
N GLU A 73 20.15 -14.37 16.41
CA GLU A 73 18.79 -14.56 16.92
C GLU A 73 17.91 -15.38 15.96
N TYR A 74 18.03 -15.13 14.66
CA TYR A 74 17.31 -15.90 13.66
C TYR A 74 17.76 -17.36 13.62
N HIS A 75 19.07 -17.62 13.72
CA HIS A 75 19.61 -18.97 13.80
C HIS A 75 19.10 -19.73 15.02
N ASP A 76 19.22 -19.13 16.21
CA ASP A 76 18.76 -19.70 17.49
C ASP A 76 17.25 -20.00 17.47
N TYR A 77 16.45 -19.12 16.85
CA TYR A 77 15.02 -19.36 16.63
C TYR A 77 14.76 -20.58 15.75
N LEU A 78 15.46 -20.73 14.62
CA LEU A 78 15.28 -21.86 13.72
C LEU A 78 15.70 -23.18 14.39
N GLU A 79 16.81 -23.20 15.13
CA GLU A 79 17.23 -24.37 15.90
C GLU A 79 16.17 -24.79 16.92
N LYS A 80 15.58 -23.83 17.63
CA LYS A 80 14.50 -24.11 18.60
C LYS A 80 13.22 -24.57 17.93
N LYS A 81 12.89 -24.05 16.75
CA LYS A 81 11.66 -24.38 16.01
C LYS A 81 11.69 -25.79 15.43
N TYR A 82 12.86 -26.26 14.99
CA TYR A 82 13.04 -27.55 14.33
C TYR A 82 13.71 -28.61 15.21
N LYS A 83 13.91 -28.32 16.49
CA LYS A 83 14.14 -29.31 17.55
C LYS A 83 12.82 -29.91 18.01
#